data_AF-A0A1L5BML0-F1
#
_entry.id   AF-A0A1L5BML0-F1
#
_cell.length_a   1.000
_cell.length_b   1.000
_cell.length_c   1.000
_cell.angle_alpha   90.00
_cell.angle_beta   90.00
_cell.angle_gamma   90.00
#
_symmetry.space_group_name_H-M   'P 1'
#
loop_
_entity.id
_entity.type
_entity.pdbx_description
1 polymer ?
#
loop_
_entity_poly.entity_id
_entity_poly.type
_entity_poly.pdbx_seq_one_letter_code
_entity_poly.pdbx_strand_id
1 'polypeptide(L)'
;MSMAEKVARLIAEELGDNYDSAFENKSEWTQSRGGEPFRNINMPYKGEYLEAARAVLKALREPTPAMVEAVERAARLGGIWSAKSAWQAMIDAALDGEG
;
A
#
# COMPACT_ATOMS: atom_id res chain seq x y z
N MET A 1 7.88 -7.04 9.70
CA MET A 1 7.25 -5.97 8.90
C MET A 1 5.80 -6.33 8.64
N SER A 2 4.87 -5.40 8.88
CA SER A 2 3.45 -5.61 8.60
C SER A 2 3.14 -5.41 7.10
N MET A 3 2.00 -5.92 6.60
CA MET A 3 1.59 -5.64 5.22
C MET A 3 1.36 -4.14 4.98
N ALA A 4 0.80 -3.42 5.96
CA ALA A 4 0.62 -1.97 5.88
C ALA A 4 1.97 -1.24 5.74
N GLU A 5 2.98 -1.65 6.50
CA GLU A 5 4.33 -1.08 6.37
C GLU A 5 4.98 -1.43 5.02
N LYS A 6 4.78 -2.66 4.53
CA LYS A 6 5.25 -3.05 3.19
C LYS A 6 4.62 -2.17 2.10
N VAL A 7 3.30 -1.95 2.15
CA VAL A 7 2.61 -1.06 1.21
C VAL A 7 3.05 0.39 1.38
N ALA A 8 3.24 0.88 2.61
CA ALA A 8 3.69 2.24 2.87
C ALA A 8 5.07 2.53 2.24
N ARG A 9 5.99 1.55 2.33
CA ARG A 9 7.31 1.62 1.68
C ARG A 9 7.21 1.66 0.16
N LEU A 10 6.33 0.84 -0.43
CA LEU A 10 6.07 0.85 -1.88
C LEU A 10 5.46 2.17 -2.34
N ILE A 11 4.50 2.73 -1.59
CA ILE A 11 3.91 4.05 -1.89
C ILE A 11 4.98 5.14 -1.87
N ALA A 12 5.88 5.12 -0.88
CA ALA A 12 6.98 6.08 -0.82
C ALA A 12 7.90 5.94 -2.04
N GLU A 13 8.28 4.71 -2.40
CA GLU A 13 9.13 4.40 -3.56
C GLU A 13 8.50 4.90 -4.88
N GLU A 14 7.21 4.62 -5.12
CA GLU A 14 6.48 5.08 -6.31
C GLU A 14 6.36 6.61 -6.39
N LEU A 15 6.38 7.29 -5.25
CA LEU A 15 6.38 8.76 -5.18
C LEU A 15 7.79 9.36 -5.27
N GLY A 16 8.82 8.55 -5.48
CA GLY A 16 10.22 8.99 -5.55
C GLY A 16 10.81 9.39 -4.20
N ASP A 17 10.22 8.92 -3.10
CA ASP A 17 10.65 9.17 -1.72
C ASP A 17 11.22 7.89 -1.08
N ASN A 18 11.78 8.02 0.12
CA ASN A 18 12.31 6.92 0.92
C ASN A 18 11.64 6.89 2.29
N TYR A 19 10.74 5.92 2.49
CA TYR A 19 10.03 5.71 3.75
C TYR A 19 10.94 5.65 4.98
N ASP A 20 12.12 5.03 4.90
CA ASP A 20 13.01 4.92 6.06
C ASP A 20 13.63 6.27 6.46
N SER A 21 13.82 7.14 5.46
CA SER A 21 14.37 8.49 5.63
C SER A 21 13.30 9.53 5.96
N ALA A 22 12.02 9.20 5.77
CA ALA A 22 10.92 10.08 6.13
C ALA A 22 10.83 10.27 7.65
N PHE A 23 10.47 11.48 8.06
CA PHE A 23 10.18 11.78 9.45
C PHE A 23 8.87 11.11 9.86
N GLU A 24 8.76 10.70 11.11
CA GLU A 24 7.56 10.10 11.68
C GLU A 24 6.38 11.08 11.59
N ASN A 25 6.65 12.36 11.87
CA ASN A 25 5.68 13.45 11.83
C ASN A 25 6.37 14.82 11.81
N LYS A 26 5.56 15.88 11.67
CA LYS A 26 6.01 17.29 11.68
C LYS A 26 6.73 17.71 12.97
N SER A 27 6.40 17.11 14.11
CA SER A 27 7.05 17.44 15.39
C SER A 27 8.50 16.97 15.41
N GLU A 28 8.77 15.74 14.95
CA GLU A 28 10.13 15.20 14.83
C GLU A 28 10.96 16.01 13.84
N TRP A 29 10.38 16.36 12.68
CA TRP A 29 11.02 17.24 11.72
C TRP A 29 11.43 18.58 12.36
N THR A 30 10.51 19.22 13.09
CA THR A 30 10.73 20.53 13.73
C THR A 30 11.86 20.47 14.78
N GLN A 31 11.93 19.38 15.56
CA GLN A 31 13.02 19.19 16.53
C GLN A 31 14.37 18.97 15.85
N SER A 32 14.42 18.22 14.74
CA SER A 32 15.68 17.84 14.09
C SER A 32 16.35 18.95 13.27
N ARG A 33 15.55 19.86 12.68
CA ARG A 33 16.07 20.86 11.72
C ARG A 33 16.19 22.28 12.27
N GLY A 34 15.62 22.55 13.46
CA GLY A 34 15.53 23.91 14.01
C GLY A 34 14.53 24.76 13.21
N GLY A 35 13.62 25.44 13.90
CA GLY A 35 12.59 26.24 13.23
C GLY A 35 13.19 27.39 12.40
N GLU A 36 12.65 27.57 11.18
CA GLU A 36 13.04 28.57 10.14
C GLU A 36 14.50 28.43 9.63
N PRO A 37 14.77 28.48 8.30
CA PRO A 37 13.91 28.88 7.18
C PRO A 37 13.28 27.71 6.40
N PHE A 38 13.54 26.46 6.78
CA PHE A 38 13.14 25.27 5.99
C PHE A 38 11.68 24.83 6.18
N ARG A 39 10.76 25.77 6.46
CA ARG A 39 9.41 25.50 6.99
C ARG A 39 8.48 24.70 6.07
N ASN A 40 8.81 24.57 4.80
CA ASN A 40 8.00 23.87 3.80
C ASN A 40 8.74 22.66 3.25
N ILE A 41 8.71 21.55 3.98
CA ILE A 41 8.79 20.24 3.34
C ILE A 41 7.36 19.86 2.96
N ASN A 42 7.09 19.83 1.65
CA ASN A 42 5.86 19.28 1.06
C ASN A 42 5.94 17.75 0.89
N MET A 43 6.88 17.07 1.54
CA MET A 43 7.03 15.62 1.45
C MET A 43 6.17 14.92 2.51
N PRO A 44 5.54 13.79 2.20
CA PRO A 44 4.74 13.05 3.15
C PRO A 44 5.56 12.51 4.33
N TYR A 45 4.96 12.41 5.50
CA TYR A 45 5.51 11.76 6.69
C TYR A 45 5.24 10.25 6.69
N LYS A 46 5.96 9.47 7.50
CA LYS A 46 5.70 8.02 7.69
C LYS A 46 4.25 7.73 8.04
N GLY A 47 3.66 8.57 8.90
CA GLY A 47 2.26 8.48 9.28
C GLY A 47 1.32 8.54 8.05
N GLU A 48 1.57 9.45 7.12
CA GLU A 48 0.75 9.62 5.92
C GLU A 48 0.90 8.42 4.96
N TYR A 49 2.10 7.87 4.81
CA TYR A 49 2.31 6.63 4.06
C TYR A 49 1.59 5.43 4.70
N LEU A 50 1.61 5.32 6.02
CA LEU A 50 0.92 4.26 6.75
C LEU A 50 -0.61 4.40 6.66
N GLU A 51 -1.13 5.62 6.68
CA GLU A 51 -2.55 5.90 6.49
C GLU A 51 -3.01 5.53 5.07
N ALA A 52 -2.24 5.93 4.05
CA ALA A 52 -2.49 5.55 2.67
C ALA A 52 -2.47 4.02 2.49
N ALA A 53 -1.47 3.34 3.07
CA ALA A 53 -1.38 1.89 3.04
C ALA A 53 -2.59 1.21 3.70
N ARG A 54 -3.07 1.72 4.83
CA ARG A 54 -4.27 1.21 5.50
C ARG A 54 -5.52 1.44 4.66
N ALA A 55 -5.62 2.56 3.95
CA ALA A 55 -6.74 2.82 3.05
C ALA A 55 -6.79 1.79 1.91
N VAL A 56 -5.65 1.50 1.27
CA VAL A 56 -5.55 0.46 0.24
C VAL A 56 -5.99 -0.92 0.77
N LEU A 57 -5.49 -1.31 1.95
CA LEU A 57 -5.86 -2.60 2.54
C LEU A 57 -7.34 -2.68 2.96
N LYS A 58 -7.95 -1.56 3.36
CA LYS A 58 -9.39 -1.49 3.62
C LYS A 58 -10.21 -1.63 2.33
N ALA A 59 -9.79 -0.99 1.24
CA ALA A 59 -10.44 -1.14 -0.05
C ALA A 59 -10.42 -2.60 -0.52
N LEU A 60 -9.29 -3.31 -0.36
CA LEU A 60 -9.18 -4.73 -0.70
C LEU A 60 -10.08 -5.65 0.15
N ARG A 61 -10.58 -5.19 1.30
CA ARG A 61 -11.53 -5.96 2.14
C ARG A 61 -12.90 -6.06 1.50
N GLU A 62 -13.24 -5.12 0.61
CA GLU A 62 -14.49 -5.09 -0.15
C GLU A 62 -14.16 -5.36 -1.63
N PRO A 63 -13.92 -6.64 -2.01
CA PRO A 63 -13.45 -6.98 -3.34
C PRO A 63 -14.50 -6.65 -4.41
N THR A 64 -14.03 -6.28 -5.60
CA THR A 64 -14.90 -6.09 -6.76
C THR A 64 -15.44 -7.45 -7.27
N PRO A 65 -16.54 -7.46 -8.05
CA PRO A 65 -17.02 -8.71 -8.66
C PRO A 65 -15.95 -9.46 -9.47
N ALA A 66 -15.10 -8.74 -10.21
CA ALA A 66 -14.02 -9.34 -10.99
C ALA A 66 -12.99 -10.07 -10.11
N MET A 67 -12.65 -9.51 -8.95
CA MET A 67 -11.78 -10.14 -7.96
C MET A 67 -12.40 -11.42 -7.40
N VAL A 68 -13.70 -11.40 -7.08
CA VAL A 68 -14.43 -12.58 -6.59
C VAL A 68 -14.48 -13.67 -7.65
N GLU A 69 -14.83 -13.33 -8.89
CA GLU A 69 -14.86 -14.28 -10.00
C GLU A 69 -13.49 -14.93 -10.27
N ALA A 70 -12.40 -14.18 -10.15
CA ALA A 70 -11.05 -14.71 -10.32
C ALA A 70 -10.74 -15.81 -9.28
N VAL A 71 -11.12 -15.59 -8.02
CA VAL A 71 -10.97 -16.59 -6.95
C VAL A 71 -11.87 -17.80 -7.18
N GLU A 72 -13.12 -17.59 -7.59
CA GLU A 72 -14.05 -18.69 -7.90
C GLU A 72 -13.57 -19.55 -9.07
N ARG A 73 -13.03 -18.93 -10.12
CA ARG A 73 -12.41 -19.66 -11.24
C ARG A 73 -11.24 -20.52 -10.76
N ALA A 74 -10.37 -19.95 -9.93
CA ALA A 74 -9.26 -20.70 -9.34
C ALA A 74 -9.74 -21.87 -8.47
N ALA A 75 -10.82 -21.70 -7.70
CA ALA A 75 -11.40 -22.75 -6.86
C ALA A 75 -12.08 -23.88 -7.66
N ARG A 76 -12.77 -23.54 -8.76
CA ARG A 76 -13.48 -24.52 -9.62
C ARG A 76 -12.55 -25.44 -10.42
N LEU A 77 -11.30 -25.02 -10.65
CA LEU A 77 -10.31 -25.79 -11.41
C LEU A 77 -9.63 -26.93 -10.61
N GLY A 78 -10.13 -27.24 -9.41
CA GLY A 78 -9.93 -28.52 -8.73
C GLY A 78 -8.48 -29.02 -8.60
N GLY A 79 -7.79 -28.61 -7.53
CA GLY A 79 -6.59 -29.33 -7.04
C GLY A 79 -5.23 -28.91 -7.64
N ILE A 80 -5.20 -28.03 -8.64
CA ILE A 80 -3.92 -27.51 -9.22
C ILE A 80 -3.49 -26.19 -8.55
N TRP A 81 -4.42 -25.47 -7.92
CA TRP A 81 -4.18 -24.12 -7.42
C TRP A 81 -3.98 -24.08 -5.90
N SER A 82 -2.93 -23.37 -5.48
CA SER A 82 -2.68 -23.08 -4.06
C SER A 82 -3.47 -21.86 -3.60
N ALA A 83 -3.65 -21.71 -2.28
CA ALA A 83 -4.21 -20.47 -1.69
C ALA A 83 -3.45 -19.21 -2.15
N LYS A 84 -2.13 -19.33 -2.38
CA LYS A 84 -1.30 -18.26 -2.93
C LYS A 84 -1.70 -17.91 -4.37
N SER A 85 -1.96 -18.91 -5.21
CA SER A 85 -2.33 -18.72 -6.61
C SER A 85 -3.72 -18.06 -6.73
N ALA A 86 -4.67 -18.45 -5.87
CA ALA A 86 -5.97 -17.80 -5.81
C ALA A 86 -5.86 -16.34 -5.34
N TRP A 87 -5.01 -16.06 -4.34
CA TRP A 87 -4.71 -14.69 -3.91
C TRP A 87 -4.09 -13.85 -5.04
N GLN A 88 -3.14 -14.41 -5.80
CA GLN A 88 -2.54 -13.71 -6.94
C GLN A 88 -3.58 -13.37 -8.01
N ALA A 89 -4.43 -14.33 -8.41
CA ALA A 89 -5.48 -14.06 -9.39
C ALA A 89 -6.49 -12.98 -8.92
N MET A 90 -6.79 -12.93 -7.62
CA MET A 90 -7.61 -11.86 -7.04
C MET A 90 -6.94 -10.49 -7.19
N ILE A 91 -5.64 -10.40 -6.91
CA ILE A 91 -4.87 -9.15 -7.02
C ILE A 91 -4.68 -8.74 -8.47
N ASP A 92 -4.39 -9.68 -9.38
CA ASP A 92 -4.26 -9.42 -10.81
C ASP A 92 -5.58 -8.83 -11.36
N ALA A 93 -6.73 -9.42 -10.99
CA ALA A 93 -8.03 -8.88 -11.36
C ALA A 93 -8.35 -7.49 -10.74
N ALA A 94 -7.71 -7.13 -9.63
CA ALA A 94 -7.82 -5.79 -9.06
C ALA A 94 -7.00 -4.74 -9.85
N LEU A 95 -5.91 -5.17 -10.49
CA LEU A 95 -5.02 -4.32 -11.28
C LEU A 95 -5.47 -4.22 -12.75
N ASP A 96 -6.01 -5.31 -13.32
CA ASP A 96 -6.45 -5.40 -14.73
C ASP A 96 -7.71 -4.55 -15.05
N GLY A 97 -8.34 -3.93 -14.04
CA GLY A 97 -9.42 -2.96 -14.22
C GLY A 97 -8.96 -1.55 -14.61
N GLU A 98 -7.65 -1.30 -14.60
CA GLU A 98 -7.03 -0.08 -15.13
C GLU A 98 -6.66 -0.29 -16.60
N GLY A 99 -7.67 -0.24 -17.47
CA GLY A 99 -7.54 -0.23 -18.93
C GLY A 99 -8.24 0.96 -19.55
#